data_AF-A0A0D6AWQ6-F1
#
_entry.id   AF-A0A0D6AWQ6-F1
#
_cell.length_a   1.000
_cell.length_b   1.000
_cell.length_c   1.000
_cell.angle_alpha   90.00
_cell.angle_beta   90.00
_cell.angle_gamma   90.00
#
_symmetry.space_group_name_H-M   'P 1'
#
loop_
_entity.id
_entity.type
_entity.pdbx_description
1 polymer ?
#
loop_
_entity_poly.entity_id
_entity_poly.type
_entity_poly.pdbx_seq_one_letter_code
_entity_poly.pdbx_strand_id
1 'polypeptide(L)'
;MWLWTGVDHFKPGILEWVVGDRSAETFQPLWERVKQWNCYFYVTDGWKVYPNFIPEGDQIISKTYMTRVEGENTRLRHYLARLQRKTLC
;
A
#
# COMPACT_ATOMS: atom_id res chain seq x y z
N MET A 1 3.37 2.31 14.52
CA MET A 1 4.12 2.22 13.25
C MET A 1 3.22 1.60 12.20
N TRP A 2 3.13 2.23 11.04
CA TRP A 2 2.30 1.84 9.90
C TRP A 2 3.20 1.67 8.65
N LEU A 3 2.79 0.80 7.74
CA LEU A 3 3.44 0.60 6.45
C LEU A 3 2.42 0.87 5.35
N TRP A 4 2.62 1.96 4.61
CA TRP A 4 1.91 2.23 3.37
C TRP A 4 2.52 1.39 2.26
N THR A 5 1.68 0.80 1.41
CA THR A 5 2.12 -0.02 0.28
C THR A 5 1.34 0.33 -0.98
N GLY A 6 2.05 0.41 -2.11
CA GLY A 6 1.49 0.44 -3.44
C GLY A 6 1.71 -0.90 -4.12
N VAL A 7 0.66 -1.48 -4.71
CA VAL A 7 0.70 -2.76 -5.41
C VAL A 7 0.06 -2.63 -6.77
N ASP A 8 0.50 -3.47 -7.72
CA ASP A 8 -0.20 -3.67 -8.98
C ASP A 8 -1.25 -4.77 -8.80
N HIS A 9 -2.48 -4.51 -9.23
CA HIS A 9 -3.55 -5.50 -9.13
C HIS A 9 -3.24 -6.76 -9.95
N PHE A 10 -2.57 -6.62 -11.09
CA PHE A 10 -2.32 -7.70 -12.04
C PHE A 10 -1.02 -8.45 -11.78
N LYS A 11 -0.10 -7.89 -10.99
CA LYS A 11 1.22 -8.48 -10.73
C LYS A 11 1.44 -8.73 -9.23
N PRO A 12 2.21 -9.76 -8.84
CA PRO A 12 2.54 -9.99 -7.44
C PRO A 12 3.60 -9.03 -6.93
N GLY A 13 3.57 -8.79 -5.63
CA GLY A 13 4.56 -7.99 -4.93
C GLY A 13 4.15 -6.55 -4.63
N ILE A 14 4.92 -5.94 -3.72
CA ILE A 14 4.83 -4.52 -3.36
C ILE A 14 5.78 -3.77 -4.27
N LEU A 15 5.26 -2.74 -4.95
CA LEU A 15 6.04 -1.92 -5.87
C LEU A 15 6.70 -0.75 -5.14
N GLU A 16 5.97 -0.12 -4.22
CA GLU A 16 6.41 1.05 -3.47
C GLU A 16 5.90 0.98 -2.04
N TRP A 17 6.64 1.55 -1.09
CA TRP A 17 6.23 1.59 0.31
C TRP A 17 6.83 2.77 1.08
N VAL A 18 6.17 3.14 2.18
CA VAL A 18 6.65 4.12 3.16
C VAL A 18 6.29 3.64 4.57
N VAL A 19 7.25 3.73 5.50
CA VAL A 19 7.02 3.46 6.93
C VAL A 19 6.75 4.78 7.65
N GLY A 20 5.73 4.80 8.50
CA GLY A 20 5.36 5.98 9.27
C GLY A 20 4.13 5.74 10.15
N ASP A 21 3.13 6.58 9.98
CA ASP A 21 1.81 6.48 10.62
C ASP A 21 0.70 6.55 9.54
N ARG A 22 -0.54 6.86 9.94
CA ARG A 22 -1.68 6.96 9.02
C ARG A 22 -1.98 8.40 8.57
N SER A 23 -1.00 9.30 8.68
CA SER A 23 -1.16 10.72 8.38
C SER A 23 -1.01 11.02 6.88
N ALA A 24 -1.37 12.24 6.49
CA ALA A 24 -1.18 12.71 5.12
C ALA A 24 0.30 12.94 4.81
N GLU A 25 1.06 13.45 5.79
CA GLU A 25 2.48 13.73 5.70
C GLU A 25 3.29 12.46 5.41
N THR A 26 2.96 11.34 6.04
CA THR A 26 3.64 10.06 5.78
C THR A 26 3.18 9.39 4.49
N PHE A 27 1.96 9.67 4.03
CA PHE A 27 1.45 9.16 2.75
C PHE A 27 2.00 9.94 1.54
N GLN A 28 2.20 11.26 1.66
CA GLN A 28 2.67 12.14 0.60
C GLN A 28 3.88 11.60 -0.19
N PRO A 29 5.00 11.17 0.42
CA PRO A 29 6.15 10.67 -0.34
C PRO A 29 5.83 9.41 -1.14
N LEU A 30 4.88 8.57 -0.70
CA LEU A 30 4.42 7.43 -1.48
C LEU A 30 3.64 7.91 -2.71
N TRP A 31 2.71 8.86 -2.50
CA TRP A 31 1.90 9.41 -3.58
C TRP A 31 2.75 10.10 -4.66
N GLU A 32 3.77 10.86 -4.28
CA GLU A 32 4.67 11.53 -5.22
C GLU A 32 5.36 10.57 -6.20
N ARG A 33 5.58 9.31 -5.80
CA ARG A 33 6.10 8.24 -6.67
C ARG A 33 4.99 7.56 -7.47
N VAL A 34 3.89 7.19 -6.81
CA VAL A 34 2.77 6.45 -7.41
C VAL A 34 2.07 7.28 -8.52
N LYS A 35 1.89 8.58 -8.31
CA LYS A 35 1.20 9.45 -9.28
C LYS A 35 1.91 9.53 -10.63
N GLN A 36 3.22 9.28 -10.68
CA GLN A 36 4.02 9.32 -11.91
C GLN A 36 3.69 8.15 -12.84
N TRP A 37 3.02 7.10 -12.34
CA TRP A 37 2.66 5.94 -13.15
C TRP A 37 1.42 6.16 -14.02
N ASN A 38 0.70 7.27 -13.83
CA ASN A 38 -0.48 7.63 -14.61
C ASN A 38 -1.48 6.45 -14.74
N CYS A 39 -1.78 5.80 -13.62
CA CYS A 39 -2.74 4.71 -13.57
C CYS A 39 -4.13 5.19 -14.01
N TYR A 40 -4.92 4.31 -14.64
CA TYR A 40 -6.31 4.61 -15.00
C TYR A 40 -7.20 4.90 -13.79
N PHE A 41 -6.98 4.20 -12.68
CA PHE A 41 -7.66 4.42 -11.41
C PHE A 41 -6.80 3.89 -10.25
N TYR A 42 -7.06 4.41 -9.05
CA TYR A 42 -6.40 4.02 -7.82
C TYR A 42 -7.40 3.33 -6.90
N VAL A 43 -7.12 2.07 -6.54
CA VAL A 43 -7.96 1.31 -5.62
C VAL A 43 -7.49 1.50 -4.19
N THR A 44 -8.39 1.85 -3.28
CA THR A 44 -8.04 2.05 -1.86
C THR A 44 -9.10 1.54 -0.88
N ASP A 45 -8.76 1.53 0.41
CA ASP A 45 -9.67 1.21 1.53
C ASP A 45 -10.58 2.40 1.95
N GLY A 46 -10.53 3.52 1.23
CA GLY A 46 -11.36 4.69 1.52
C GLY A 46 -10.92 5.53 2.72
N TRP A 47 -9.67 5.39 3.17
CA TRP A 47 -9.12 6.22 4.24
C TRP A 47 -9.15 7.73 3.92
N LYS A 48 -9.39 8.54 4.95
CA LYS A 48 -9.62 9.99 4.87
C LYS A 48 -8.47 10.81 4.28
N VAL A 49 -7.27 10.24 4.14
CA VAL A 49 -6.12 10.96 3.55
C VAL A 49 -6.19 11.00 2.03
N TYR A 50 -6.77 9.99 1.38
CA TYR A 50 -6.73 9.86 -0.08
C TYR A 50 -7.37 11.03 -0.83
N PRO A 51 -8.50 11.62 -0.40
CA PRO A 51 -9.08 12.77 -1.09
C PRO A 51 -8.17 14.01 -1.14
N ASN A 52 -7.14 14.08 -0.27
CA ASN A 52 -6.17 15.18 -0.31
C ASN A 52 -5.14 15.03 -1.44
N PHE A 53 -5.07 13.86 -2.09
CA PHE A 53 -4.01 13.49 -3.03
C PHE A 53 -4.54 12.96 -4.36
N ILE A 54 -5.53 12.06 -4.31
CA ILE A 54 -6.10 11.40 -5.49
C ILE A 54 -7.24 12.29 -6.02
N PRO A 55 -7.21 12.68 -7.32
CA PRO A 55 -8.29 13.45 -7.92
C PRO A 55 -9.65 12.77 -7.78
N GLU A 56 -10.70 13.58 -7.69
CA GLU A 56 -12.07 13.08 -7.66
C GLU A 56 -12.39 12.34 -8.97
N GLY A 57 -12.95 11.13 -8.86
CA GLY A 57 -13.23 10.25 -10.01
C GLY A 57 -12.13 9.23 -10.32
N ASP A 58 -10.89 9.46 -9.88
CA ASP A 58 -9.78 8.53 -10.12
C ASP A 58 -9.67 7.45 -9.03
N GLN A 59 -10.35 7.64 -7.90
CA GLN A 59 -10.35 6.71 -6.78
C GLN A 59 -11.51 5.72 -6.84
N ILE A 60 -11.19 4.43 -6.73
CA ILE A 60 -12.17 3.35 -6.52
C ILE A 60 -12.02 2.83 -5.09
N ILE A 61 -13.08 2.98 -4.29
CA ILE A 61 -13.14 2.40 -2.94
C ILE A 61 -13.77 1.01 -3.04
N SER A 62 -12.98 -0.04 -2.78
CA SER A 62 -13.52 -1.40 -2.83
C SER A 62 -12.78 -2.37 -1.93
N LYS A 63 -13.52 -3.02 -1.03
CA LYS A 63 -12.97 -4.09 -0.17
C LYS A 63 -12.56 -5.32 -0.98
N THR A 64 -13.30 -5.66 -2.04
CA THR A 64 -13.05 -6.86 -2.84
C THR A 64 -11.74 -6.75 -3.62
N TYR A 65 -11.46 -5.59 -4.22
CA TYR A 65 -10.19 -5.37 -4.93
C TYR A 65 -9.00 -5.25 -3.96
N MET A 66 -9.24 -4.85 -2.71
CA MET A 66 -8.22 -4.74 -1.66
C MET A 66 -7.73 -6.09 -1.11
N THR A 67 -8.44 -7.20 -1.32
CA THR A 67 -8.01 -8.54 -0.86
C THR A 67 -6.59 -8.90 -1.31
N ARG A 68 -6.18 -8.43 -2.49
CA ARG A 68 -4.82 -8.64 -3.00
C ARG A 68 -3.77 -7.87 -2.19
N VAL A 69 -4.02 -6.60 -1.90
CA VAL A 69 -3.16 -5.75 -1.06
C VAL A 69 -3.02 -6.37 0.34
N GLU A 70 -4.12 -6.87 0.90
CA GLU A 70 -4.14 -7.57 2.18
C GLU A 70 -3.31 -8.86 2.15
N GLY A 71 -3.37 -9.60 1.04
CA GLY A 71 -2.54 -10.78 0.79
C GLY A 71 -1.05 -10.47 0.78
N GLU A 72 -0.62 -9.44 0.03
CA GLU A 72 0.78 -9.01 0.00
C GLU A 72 1.26 -8.51 1.37
N ASN A 73 0.44 -7.74 2.09
CA ASN A 73 0.74 -7.29 3.45
C ASN A 73 0.88 -8.47 4.42
N THR A 74 0.03 -9.49 4.29
CA THR A 74 0.12 -10.71 5.11
C THR A 74 1.38 -11.49 4.80
N ARG A 75 1.72 -11.65 3.51
CA ARG A 75 2.95 -12.31 3.07
C ARG A 75 4.19 -11.60 3.58
N LEU A 76 4.23 -10.27 3.52
CA LEU A 76 5.32 -9.47 4.07
C LEU A 76 5.49 -9.70 5.58
N ARG A 77 4.41 -9.59 6.36
CA ARG A 77 4.44 -9.85 7.81
C ARG A 77 4.96 -11.24 8.12
N HIS A 78 4.53 -12.24 7.36
CA HIS A 78 5.00 -13.60 7.51
C HIS A 78 6.53 -13.69 7.30
N TYR A 79 7.07 -13.13 6.21
CA TYR A 79 8.53 -13.15 5.98
C TYR A 79 9.31 -12.38 7.05
N LEU A 80 8.85 -11.21 7.47
CA LEU A 80 9.48 -10.44 8.55
C LEU A 80 9.54 -11.24 9.85
N ALA A 81 8.46 -11.95 10.21
CA ALA A 81 8.46 -12.84 11.36
C ALA A 81 9.45 -14.01 11.21
N ARG A 82 9.72 -14.48 9.99
CA ARG A 82 10.76 -15.49 9.74
C ARG A 82 12.16 -14.94 9.98
N LEU A 83 12.44 -13.71 9.55
CA LEU A 83 13.74 -13.07 9.73
C LEU A 83 14.08 -12.83 11.21
N GLN A 84 13.06 -12.63 12.05
CA GLN A 84 13.24 -12.48 13.50
C GLN A 84 13.57 -13.79 14.22
N ARG A 85 13.29 -14.95 13.62
CA ARG A 85 13.61 -16.24 14.23
C ARG A 85 15.11 -16.48 14.14
N LYS A 86 15.76 -16.62 15.31
CA LYS A 86 17.14 -17.12 15.36
C LYS A 86 17.18 -18.50 14.70
N THR A 87 18.08 -18.68 13.73
CA THR A 87 18.41 -20.01 13.24
C THR A 87 18.97 -20.81 14.41
N LEU A 88 18.39 -21.98 14.66
CA LEU A 88 18.99 -22.96 15.56
C LEU A 88 20.28 -23.43 14.87
N CYS A 89 21.42 -23.22 15.52
CA CYS A 89 22.68 -23.88 15.18
C CYS A 89 22.67 -25.32 15.68
#